data_AF-F4CXX6-F1
#
_entry.id   AF-F4CXX6-F1
#
_cell.length_a   1.000
_cell.length_b   1.000
_cell.length_c   1.000
_cell.angle_alpha   90.00
_cell.angle_beta   90.00
_cell.angle_gamma   90.00
#
_symmetry.space_group_name_H-M   'P 1'
#
loop_
_entity.id
_entity.type
_entity.pdbx_description
1 polymer ?
#
loop_
_entity_poly.entity_id
_entity_poly.type
_entity_poly.pdbx_seq_one_letter_code
_entity_poly.pdbx_strand_id
1 'polypeptide(L)'
;MASGGFFGWLRHNAEHYLLVDSQQKMSQRLGTAAPRPAKGGKEIFWRKIFTPLYAIMPWSLRSTIMKSMPGSHRKTWAAPPTPQGASSALDKFEFVTPTVSTPNGNTPQKKESTVAQIVGTRAQAGDAIVDYDQKLFDDIQAEAGEKAYIFMHTVPYEGSVGLVNMLTCTRINRKGFDTSLVLYGPGVLMASATRGFPTVGSEAFPGHLAYNNQLQTFMKEGGKVLACRFAMAALYGMRETDLIEGVQPIHPLDILDCTLTARREGALVMQTWTL
;
A
#
# COMPACT_ATOMS: atom_id res chain seq x y z
N MET A 1 -5.26 -14.70 21.21
CA MET A 1 -5.59 -15.22 22.56
C MET A 1 -5.88 -14.04 23.47
N ALA A 2 -7.12 -13.93 23.96
CA ALA A 2 -7.53 -12.91 24.91
C ALA A 2 -6.64 -12.98 26.17
N SER A 3 -6.16 -11.84 26.64
CA SER A 3 -5.50 -11.73 27.94
C SER A 3 -6.53 -12.09 29.02
N GLY A 4 -6.52 -13.35 29.46
CA GLY A 4 -7.48 -13.94 30.40
C GLY A 4 -7.37 -13.42 31.84
N GLY A 5 -7.36 -12.10 32.03
CA GLY A 5 -7.28 -11.47 33.35
C GLY A 5 -8.11 -10.19 33.44
N PHE A 6 -8.26 -9.68 34.67
CA PHE A 6 -9.06 -8.49 34.99
C PHE A 6 -8.76 -7.28 34.08
N PHE A 7 -7.49 -6.99 33.81
CA PHE A 7 -7.12 -5.87 32.93
C PHE A 7 -7.49 -6.08 31.47
N GLY A 8 -7.47 -7.33 30.98
CA GLY A 8 -7.96 -7.66 29.64
C GLY A 8 -9.46 -7.44 29.53
N TRP A 9 -10.22 -7.87 30.54
CA TRP A 9 -11.65 -7.60 30.66
C TRP A 9 -11.93 -6.09 30.74
N LEU A 10 -11.22 -5.35 31.58
CA LEU A 10 -11.41 -3.91 31.77
C LEU A 10 -11.17 -3.16 30.45
N ARG A 11 -10.06 -3.47 29.77
CA ARG A 11 -9.69 -2.86 28.49
C ARG A 11 -10.73 -3.14 27.41
N HIS A 12 -11.14 -4.39 27.25
CA HIS A 12 -12.11 -4.78 26.24
C HIS A 12 -13.46 -4.07 26.42
N ASN A 13 -13.96 -3.99 27.67
CA ASN A 13 -15.21 -3.28 27.95
C ASN A 13 -15.04 -1.76 27.74
N ALA A 14 -13.93 -1.16 28.21
CA ALA A 14 -13.66 0.26 28.01
C ALA A 14 -13.60 0.63 26.51
N GLU A 15 -12.86 -0.12 25.69
CA GLU A 15 -12.78 0.08 24.24
C GLU A 15 -14.17 -0.01 23.59
N HIS A 16 -14.93 -1.05 23.91
CA HIS A 16 -16.27 -1.25 23.36
C HIS A 16 -17.21 -0.08 23.67
N TYR A 17 -17.31 0.36 24.93
CA TYR A 17 -18.28 1.39 25.32
C TYR A 17 -17.83 2.82 24.96
N LEU A 18 -16.52 3.08 24.83
CA LEU A 18 -16.01 4.33 24.26
C LEU A 18 -16.33 4.43 22.76
N LEU A 19 -16.24 3.32 22.02
CA LEU A 19 -16.64 3.26 20.62
C LEU A 19 -18.15 3.51 20.46
N VAL A 20 -18.99 2.87 21.28
CA VAL A 20 -20.45 3.09 21.27
C VAL A 20 -20.80 4.54 21.56
N ASP A 21 -20.12 5.18 22.52
CA ASP A 21 -20.32 6.61 22.81
C ASP A 21 -19.87 7.51 21.64
N SER A 22 -18.75 7.19 20.99
CA SER A 22 -18.28 7.92 19.80
C SER A 22 -19.30 7.81 18.66
N GLN A 23 -19.87 6.61 18.45
CA GLN A 23 -20.90 6.37 17.45
C GLN A 23 -22.17 7.19 17.77
N GLN A 24 -22.57 7.25 19.04
CA GLN A 24 -23.71 8.04 19.49
C GLN A 24 -23.51 9.55 19.28
N LYS A 25 -22.30 10.07 19.55
CA LYS A 25 -21.96 11.47 19.29
C LYS A 25 -21.96 11.78 17.80
N MET A 26 -21.41 10.88 16.98
CA MET A 26 -21.42 11.02 15.53
C MET A 26 -22.84 10.96 14.95
N SER A 27 -23.68 10.05 15.46
CA SER A 27 -25.08 9.95 15.03
C SER A 27 -25.88 11.21 15.36
N GLN A 28 -25.66 11.81 16.53
CA GLN A 28 -26.27 13.09 16.90
C GLN A 28 -25.80 14.24 16.01
N ARG A 29 -24.52 14.27 15.64
CA ARG A 29 -23.94 15.33 14.79
C ARG A 29 -24.35 15.22 13.33
N LEU A 30 -24.45 14.00 12.80
CA LEU A 30 -24.68 13.74 11.38
C LEU A 30 -26.11 13.29 11.05
N GLY A 31 -26.98 13.15 12.06
CA GLY A 31 -28.36 12.69 11.87
C GLY A 31 -28.48 11.24 11.41
N THR A 32 -27.46 10.41 11.66
CA THR A 32 -27.44 8.99 11.25
C THR A 32 -28.02 8.07 12.33
N ALA A 33 -28.20 6.79 12.01
CA ALA A 33 -28.76 5.81 12.93
C ALA A 33 -27.93 5.73 14.23
N ALA A 34 -28.60 5.96 15.36
CA ALA A 34 -27.99 5.91 16.69
C ALA A 34 -27.78 4.46 17.17
N PRO A 35 -26.75 4.19 17.98
CA PRO A 35 -26.56 2.88 18.59
C PRO A 35 -27.70 2.57 19.56
N ARG A 36 -28.01 1.27 19.74
CA ARG A 36 -29.10 0.81 20.59
C ARG A 36 -29.04 1.40 22.00
N PRO A 37 -30.20 1.64 22.67
CA PRO A 37 -30.22 2.11 24.05
C PRO A 37 -29.57 1.09 24.99
N ALA A 38 -28.96 1.59 26.07
CA ALA A 38 -28.29 0.77 27.07
C ALA A 38 -29.31 -0.13 27.78
N LYS A 39 -29.05 -1.44 27.85
CA LYS A 39 -29.88 -2.42 28.54
C LYS A 39 -29.06 -3.15 29.60
N GLY A 40 -29.58 -3.18 30.82
CA GLY A 40 -28.96 -3.86 31.97
C GLY A 40 -27.92 -3.01 32.71
N GLY A 41 -27.66 -3.38 33.97
CA GLY A 41 -26.83 -2.59 34.89
C GLY A 41 -25.38 -2.39 34.41
N LYS A 42 -24.81 -3.38 33.73
CA LYS A 42 -23.46 -3.30 33.15
C LYS A 42 -23.37 -2.18 32.11
N GLU A 43 -24.25 -2.18 31.11
CA GLU A 43 -24.22 -1.17 30.04
C GLU A 43 -24.50 0.24 30.56
N ILE A 44 -25.41 0.34 31.54
CA ILE A 44 -25.73 1.61 32.19
C ILE A 44 -24.49 2.17 32.89
N PHE A 45 -23.79 1.35 33.68
CA PHE A 45 -22.55 1.76 34.32
C PHE A 45 -21.53 2.27 33.30
N TRP A 46 -21.25 1.48 32.25
CA TRP A 46 -20.21 1.85 31.30
C TRP A 46 -20.55 3.10 30.50
N ARG A 47 -21.79 3.26 30.03
CA ARG A 47 -22.18 4.40 29.18
C ARG A 47 -22.49 5.66 29.98
N LYS A 48 -23.15 5.54 31.13
CA LYS A 48 -23.61 6.70 31.92
C LYS A 48 -22.63 7.14 33.01
N ILE A 49 -21.70 6.27 33.43
CA ILE A 49 -20.75 6.58 34.50
C ILE A 49 -19.32 6.56 33.97
N PHE A 50 -18.86 5.43 33.41
CA PHE A 50 -17.47 5.30 32.98
C PHE A 50 -17.12 6.25 31.83
N THR A 51 -17.89 6.27 30.73
CA THR A 51 -17.56 7.10 29.57
C THR A 51 -17.50 8.61 29.84
N PRO A 52 -18.45 9.25 30.55
CA PRO A 52 -18.34 10.67 30.85
C PRO A 52 -17.16 10.97 31.79
N LEU A 53 -16.91 10.13 32.80
CA LEU A 53 -15.74 10.27 33.67
C LEU A 53 -14.44 10.11 32.88
N TYR A 54 -14.39 9.13 31.99
CA TYR A 54 -13.27 8.92 31.09
C TYR A 54 -13.06 10.14 30.19
N ALA A 55 -14.13 10.73 29.64
CA ALA A 55 -14.06 11.89 28.75
C ALA A 55 -13.62 13.20 29.42
N ILE A 56 -13.78 13.32 30.75
CA ILE A 56 -13.35 14.47 31.55
C ILE A 56 -11.93 14.28 32.11
N MET A 57 -11.47 13.04 32.25
CA MET A 57 -10.18 12.71 32.85
C MET A 57 -9.00 13.39 32.11
N PRO A 58 -8.03 14.02 32.79
CA PRO A 58 -6.85 14.62 32.14
C PRO A 58 -6.03 13.59 31.33
N TRP A 59 -5.46 14.03 30.21
CA TRP A 59 -4.67 13.16 29.32
C TRP A 59 -3.49 12.50 30.04
N SER A 60 -2.81 13.22 30.93
CA SER A 60 -1.71 12.69 31.73
C SER A 60 -2.13 11.45 32.51
N LEU A 61 -3.27 11.52 33.22
CA LEU A 61 -3.81 10.40 34.00
C LEU A 61 -4.27 9.25 33.10
N ARG A 62 -4.99 9.53 32.00
CA ARG A 62 -5.39 8.49 31.03
C ARG A 62 -4.19 7.76 30.46
N SER A 63 -3.17 8.48 30.04
CA SER A 63 -1.97 7.92 29.41
C SER A 63 -1.18 7.05 30.38
N THR A 64 -1.08 7.44 31.65
CA THR A 64 -0.44 6.66 32.71
C THR A 64 -1.20 5.35 32.97
N ILE A 65 -2.53 5.40 33.07
CA ILE A 65 -3.37 4.21 33.24
C ILE A 65 -3.29 3.30 32.01
N MET A 66 -3.32 3.85 30.80
CA MET A 66 -3.19 3.07 29.56
C MET A 66 -1.84 2.35 29.44
N LYS A 67 -0.75 3.02 29.85
CA LYS A 67 0.60 2.46 29.83
C LYS A 67 0.87 1.50 30.98
N SER A 68 0.13 1.55 32.09
CA SER A 68 0.27 0.61 33.20
C SER A 68 -0.46 -0.71 32.94
N MET A 69 -1.50 -0.71 32.10
CA MET A 69 -2.22 -1.93 31.74
C MET A 69 -1.40 -2.84 30.81
N PRO A 70 -1.43 -4.17 31.03
CA PRO A 70 -0.79 -5.12 30.12
C PRO A 70 -1.40 -5.04 28.71
N GLY A 71 -0.55 -4.81 27.71
CA GLY A 71 -0.93 -4.67 26.30
C GLY A 71 0.22 -5.03 25.35
N SER A 72 -0.01 -4.94 24.04
CA SER A 72 1.00 -5.28 23.00
C SER A 72 2.31 -4.51 23.18
N HIS A 73 2.25 -3.27 23.67
CA HIS A 73 3.41 -2.43 24.00
C HIS A 73 4.28 -2.95 25.17
N ARG A 74 3.77 -3.91 25.95
CA ARG A 74 4.50 -4.62 27.03
C ARG A 74 4.77 -6.09 26.69
N LYS A 75 4.28 -6.57 25.55
CA LYS A 75 4.62 -7.92 25.09
C LYS A 75 6.07 -7.90 24.64
N THR A 76 6.91 -8.64 25.34
CA THR A 76 8.21 -9.04 24.83
C THR A 76 7.96 -10.06 23.73
N TRP A 77 8.06 -9.62 22.48
CA TRP A 77 8.13 -10.55 21.36
C TRP A 77 9.41 -11.36 21.51
N ALA A 78 9.36 -12.66 21.23
CA ALA A 78 10.58 -13.42 21.08
C ALA A 78 11.45 -12.70 20.04
N ALA A 79 12.74 -12.50 20.36
CA ALA A 79 13.66 -11.97 19.37
C ALA A 79 13.58 -12.88 18.14
N PRO A 80 13.40 -12.32 16.93
CA PRO A 80 13.45 -13.14 15.73
C PRO A 80 14.79 -13.89 15.75
N PRO A 81 14.82 -15.19 15.37
CA PRO A 81 16.08 -15.90 15.25
C PRO A 81 17.01 -15.07 14.36
N THR A 82 18.23 -14.82 14.84
CA THR A 82 19.25 -14.14 14.03
C THR A 82 19.41 -14.95 12.75
N PRO A 83 19.20 -14.35 11.56
CA PRO A 83 19.40 -15.05 10.30
C PRO A 83 20.84 -15.55 10.24
N GLN A 84 21.04 -16.85 10.42
CA GLN A 84 22.35 -17.46 10.24
C GLN A 84 22.58 -17.61 8.73
N GLY A 85 23.47 -16.79 8.17
CA GLY A 85 24.07 -17.06 6.86
C GLY A 85 23.73 -16.13 5.68
N ALA A 86 23.09 -14.99 5.88
CA ALA A 86 23.00 -13.99 4.82
C ALA A 86 23.39 -12.62 5.37
N SER A 87 24.63 -12.18 5.08
CA SER A 87 24.87 -10.73 5.05
C SER A 87 23.92 -10.17 4.01
N SER A 88 22.95 -9.36 4.44
CA SER A 88 22.13 -8.62 3.50
C SER A 88 23.04 -7.66 2.76
N ALA A 89 22.79 -7.42 1.47
CA ALA A 89 23.46 -6.32 0.76
C ALA A 89 23.30 -4.98 1.51
N LEU A 90 22.27 -4.87 2.34
CA LEU A 90 21.98 -3.71 3.19
C LEU A 90 22.92 -3.56 4.40
N ASP A 91 23.60 -4.62 4.84
CA ASP A 91 24.47 -4.58 6.02
C ASP A 91 25.75 -3.74 5.78
N LYS A 92 26.01 -3.38 4.52
CA LYS A 92 27.12 -2.49 4.11
C LYS A 92 26.81 -1.00 4.29
N PHE A 93 25.57 -0.62 4.58
CA PHE A 93 25.17 0.79 4.72
C PHE A 93 25.05 1.19 6.19
N GLU A 94 25.71 2.29 6.56
CA GLU A 94 25.48 2.94 7.84
C GLU A 94 24.15 3.71 7.77
N PHE A 95 23.07 3.10 8.23
CA PHE A 95 21.80 3.79 8.39
C PHE A 95 21.90 4.78 9.55
N VAL A 96 21.82 6.07 9.24
CA VAL A 96 21.73 7.13 10.25
C VAL A 96 20.43 6.93 11.04
N THR A 97 20.55 6.46 12.28
CA THR A 97 19.40 6.40 13.18
C THR A 97 19.15 7.82 13.71
N PRO A 98 17.97 8.43 13.49
CA PRO A 98 17.72 9.77 13.99
C PRO A 98 17.81 9.75 15.52
N THR A 99 18.78 10.49 16.08
CA THR A 99 18.90 10.69 17.52
C THR A 99 17.73 11.55 17.99
N VAL A 100 16.70 10.93 18.57
CA VAL A 100 15.65 11.67 19.29
C VAL A 100 16.27 12.14 20.60
N SER A 101 16.75 13.38 20.62
CA SER A 101 17.15 14.04 21.86
C SER A 101 15.91 14.33 22.70
N THR A 102 15.76 13.64 23.84
CA THR A 102 14.81 14.04 24.87
C THR A 102 15.31 15.34 25.52
N PRO A 103 14.56 16.46 25.47
CA PRO A 103 15.03 17.69 26.09
C PRO A 103 14.95 17.54 27.61
N ASN A 104 16.10 17.63 28.29
CA ASN A 104 16.13 17.92 29.72
C ASN A 104 15.60 19.33 29.95
N GLY A 105 14.76 19.47 30.98
CA GLY A 105 14.01 20.67 31.29
C GLY A 105 14.88 21.91 31.39
N ASN A 106 14.47 22.95 30.66
CA ASN A 106 14.53 24.34 31.11
C ASN A 106 13.55 25.19 30.28
N THR A 107 12.96 26.15 30.99
CA THR A 107 11.89 27.11 30.68
C THR A 107 11.83 27.63 29.23
N PRO A 108 10.63 27.80 28.63
CA PRO A 108 10.49 28.11 27.22
C PRO A 108 10.86 29.57 26.91
N GLN A 109 11.99 29.78 26.24
CA GLN A 109 12.15 30.97 25.39
C GLN A 109 11.29 30.77 24.15
N LYS A 110 10.34 31.68 23.93
CA LYS A 110 9.50 31.75 22.74
C LYS A 110 10.37 32.11 21.54
N LYS A 111 11.01 31.10 20.93
CA LYS A 111 11.67 31.23 19.64
C LYS A 111 10.57 31.20 18.59
N GLU A 112 10.38 32.31 17.89
CA GLU A 112 9.49 32.40 16.73
C GLU A 112 9.75 31.20 15.81
N SER A 113 8.69 30.46 15.50
CA SER A 113 8.76 29.34 14.57
C SER A 113 9.03 29.90 13.19
N THR A 114 10.31 29.99 12.84
CA THR A 114 10.74 30.14 11.46
C THR A 114 10.38 28.83 10.78
N VAL A 115 9.24 28.83 10.08
CA VAL A 115 8.93 27.89 9.01
C VAL A 115 10.23 27.68 8.23
N ALA A 116 10.69 26.43 8.10
CA ALA A 116 11.95 26.12 7.43
C ALA A 116 12.00 26.86 6.08
N GLN A 117 12.77 27.94 6.02
CA GLN A 117 13.07 28.58 4.76
C GLN A 117 13.92 27.56 4.01
N ILE A 118 13.47 27.14 2.83
CA ILE A 118 14.32 26.44 1.88
C ILE A 118 15.42 27.45 1.53
N VAL A 119 16.54 27.41 2.25
CA VAL A 119 17.72 28.23 1.97
C VAL A 119 18.49 27.51 0.87
N GLY A 120 18.38 28.01 -0.36
CA GLY A 120 19.07 27.48 -1.53
C GLY A 120 18.80 28.33 -2.78
N THR A 121 19.70 28.26 -3.76
CA THR A 121 19.47 28.80 -5.10
C THR A 121 18.30 28.07 -5.76
N ARG A 122 17.43 28.79 -6.47
CA ARG A 122 16.36 28.15 -7.25
C ARG A 122 16.97 27.24 -8.30
N ALA A 123 16.51 26.00 -8.34
CA ALA A 123 16.86 25.05 -9.39
C ALA A 123 16.56 25.65 -10.77
N GLN A 124 17.51 25.50 -11.68
CA GLN A 124 17.41 25.86 -13.08
C GLN A 124 17.15 24.61 -13.93
N ALA A 125 16.62 24.82 -15.14
CA ALA A 125 16.54 23.75 -16.12
C ALA A 125 17.94 23.19 -16.40
N GLY A 126 18.10 21.88 -16.19
CA GLY A 126 19.37 21.17 -16.34
C GLY A 126 20.09 20.86 -15.03
N ASP A 127 19.65 21.41 -13.90
CA ASP A 127 20.24 21.08 -12.61
C ASP A 127 19.96 19.62 -12.22
N ALA A 128 20.99 18.95 -11.68
CA ALA A 128 20.81 17.69 -11.00
C ALA A 128 20.03 17.92 -9.70
N ILE A 129 18.84 17.34 -9.59
CA ILE A 129 17.97 17.48 -8.40
C ILE A 129 18.31 16.47 -7.30
N VAL A 130 19.01 15.38 -7.64
CA VAL A 130 19.47 14.32 -6.74
C VAL A 130 20.78 13.74 -7.27
N ASP A 131 21.50 12.99 -6.42
CA ASP A 131 22.63 12.16 -6.87
C ASP A 131 22.10 10.94 -7.63
N TYR A 132 22.37 10.90 -8.94
CA TYR A 132 21.96 9.81 -9.83
C TYR A 132 23.05 8.74 -10.01
N ASP A 133 24.30 9.05 -9.63
CA ASP A 133 25.46 8.18 -9.84
C ASP A 133 25.58 7.15 -8.70
N GLN A 134 25.12 7.51 -7.50
CA GLN A 134 25.12 6.60 -6.37
C GLN A 134 24.04 5.52 -6.46
N LYS A 135 24.42 4.34 -6.98
CA LYS A 135 23.59 3.13 -6.94
C LYS A 135 24.06 2.18 -5.82
N LEU A 136 23.15 1.87 -4.89
CA LEU A 136 23.47 1.02 -3.74
C LEU A 136 23.46 -0.48 -4.04
N PHE A 137 22.73 -0.92 -5.07
CA PHE A 137 22.57 -2.33 -5.40
C PHE A 137 23.11 -2.67 -6.79
N ASP A 138 23.64 -3.88 -6.92
CA ASP A 138 24.15 -4.41 -8.17
C ASP A 138 23.08 -4.42 -9.27
N ASP A 139 23.49 -4.29 -10.53
CA ASP A 139 22.58 -4.45 -11.66
C ASP A 139 22.38 -5.92 -12.02
N ILE A 140 21.59 -6.63 -11.20
CA ILE A 140 21.33 -8.07 -11.37
C ILE A 140 20.66 -8.34 -12.73
N GLN A 141 21.23 -9.25 -13.52
CA GLN A 141 20.62 -9.80 -14.73
C GLN A 141 20.06 -11.20 -14.43
N ALA A 142 19.13 -11.64 -15.27
CA ALA A 142 18.57 -12.98 -15.16
C ALA A 142 19.60 -14.06 -15.51
N GLU A 143 19.59 -15.16 -14.79
CA GLU A 143 20.19 -16.42 -15.20
C GLU A 143 19.35 -17.10 -16.29
N ALA A 144 19.94 -18.03 -17.03
CA ALA A 144 19.27 -18.74 -18.10
C ALA A 144 18.04 -19.51 -17.57
N GLY A 145 16.86 -19.15 -18.07
CA GLY A 145 15.59 -19.80 -17.72
C GLY A 145 14.86 -19.18 -16.54
N GLU A 146 15.39 -18.11 -15.93
CA GLU A 146 14.64 -17.38 -14.90
C GLU A 146 13.40 -16.70 -15.49
N LYS A 147 12.33 -16.71 -14.70
CA LYS A 147 11.02 -16.20 -15.09
C LYS A 147 10.54 -15.14 -14.12
N ALA A 148 9.66 -14.27 -14.58
CA ALA A 148 9.03 -13.26 -13.75
C ALA A 148 7.52 -13.17 -14.04
N TYR A 149 6.71 -13.14 -12.98
CA TYR A 149 5.28 -12.89 -13.05
C TYR A 149 4.95 -11.60 -12.31
N ILE A 150 4.40 -10.63 -13.04
CA ILE A 150 4.00 -9.34 -12.50
C ILE A 150 2.49 -9.30 -12.46
N PHE A 151 1.91 -9.29 -11.26
CA PHE A 151 0.47 -9.22 -11.05
C PHE A 151 0.06 -7.77 -10.79
N MET A 152 -0.90 -7.28 -11.57
CA MET A 152 -1.29 -5.88 -11.52
C MET A 152 -2.80 -5.72 -11.32
N HIS A 153 -3.17 -5.17 -10.17
CA HIS A 153 -4.52 -4.75 -9.81
C HIS A 153 -4.54 -3.26 -9.46
N THR A 154 -4.79 -2.41 -10.46
CA THR A 154 -4.81 -0.95 -10.31
C THR A 154 -5.64 -0.31 -11.41
N VAL A 155 -6.20 0.88 -11.15
CA VAL A 155 -7.02 1.62 -12.11
C VAL A 155 -6.09 2.43 -13.03
N PRO A 156 -6.18 2.30 -14.37
CA PRO A 156 -5.40 3.14 -15.27
C PRO A 156 -5.75 4.61 -15.07
N TYR A 157 -4.72 5.48 -15.13
CA TYR A 157 -4.82 6.94 -14.97
C TYR A 157 -5.21 7.47 -13.58
N GLU A 158 -5.43 6.61 -12.59
CA GLU A 158 -5.62 7.05 -11.19
C GLU A 158 -4.32 7.61 -10.58
N GLY A 159 -3.17 7.13 -11.06
CA GLY A 159 -1.86 7.60 -10.69
C GLY A 159 -0.77 7.06 -11.59
N SER A 160 0.48 7.28 -11.18
CA SER A 160 1.66 6.81 -11.93
C SER A 160 1.92 5.30 -11.78
N VAL A 161 1.33 4.64 -10.78
CA VAL A 161 1.63 3.25 -10.39
C VAL A 161 1.51 2.28 -11.56
N GLY A 162 0.43 2.34 -12.31
CA GLY A 162 0.23 1.46 -13.47
C GLY A 162 1.31 1.64 -14.53
N LEU A 163 1.62 2.88 -14.91
CA LEU A 163 2.62 3.18 -15.94
C LEU A 163 4.04 2.82 -15.48
N VAL A 164 4.41 3.19 -14.26
CA VAL A 164 5.73 2.89 -13.68
C VAL A 164 5.93 1.38 -13.59
N ASN A 165 4.91 0.61 -13.20
CA ASN A 165 5.02 -0.83 -13.16
C ASN A 165 5.19 -1.46 -14.54
N MET A 166 4.56 -0.92 -15.59
CA MET A 166 4.79 -1.39 -16.96
C MET A 166 6.23 -1.11 -17.42
N LEU A 167 6.79 0.05 -17.05
CA LEU A 167 8.21 0.34 -17.28
C LEU A 167 9.10 -0.67 -16.53
N THR A 168 8.73 -1.03 -15.29
CA THR A 168 9.42 -2.08 -14.53
C THR A 168 9.29 -3.45 -15.20
N CYS A 169 8.13 -3.81 -15.75
CA CYS A 169 7.95 -5.06 -16.52
C CYS A 169 8.91 -5.10 -17.72
N THR A 170 8.98 -4.01 -18.50
CA THR A 170 9.92 -3.89 -19.61
C THR A 170 11.37 -3.96 -19.14
N ARG A 171 11.71 -3.34 -18.01
CA ARG A 171 13.08 -3.41 -17.47
C ARG A 171 13.44 -4.82 -17.01
N ILE A 172 12.52 -5.55 -16.37
CA ILE A 172 12.71 -6.95 -15.97
C ILE A 172 12.91 -7.83 -17.21
N ASN A 173 12.10 -7.65 -18.25
CA ASN A 173 12.25 -8.36 -19.51
C ASN A 173 13.62 -8.08 -20.16
N ARG A 174 14.06 -6.82 -20.19
CA ARG A 174 15.38 -6.42 -20.67
C ARG A 174 16.54 -6.92 -19.81
N LYS A 175 16.28 -7.36 -18.57
CA LYS A 175 17.28 -8.04 -17.73
C LYS A 175 17.42 -9.53 -18.05
N GLY A 176 16.59 -10.06 -18.96
CA GLY A 176 16.67 -11.45 -19.45
C GLY A 176 15.64 -12.41 -18.85
N PHE A 177 14.75 -11.94 -17.97
CA PHE A 177 13.69 -12.77 -17.41
C PHE A 177 12.62 -13.06 -18.46
N ASP A 178 12.15 -14.31 -18.54
CA ASP A 178 10.91 -14.62 -19.27
C ASP A 178 9.72 -14.04 -18.50
N THR A 179 9.20 -12.91 -18.99
CA THR A 179 8.36 -12.02 -18.20
C THR A 179 6.90 -12.07 -18.63
N SER A 180 6.01 -12.35 -17.68
CA SER A 180 4.55 -12.35 -17.85
C SER A 180 3.89 -11.28 -16.99
N LEU A 181 3.15 -10.36 -17.62
CA LEU A 181 2.29 -9.38 -16.97
C LEU A 181 0.86 -9.93 -16.89
N VAL A 182 0.35 -10.08 -15.68
CA VAL A 182 -0.98 -10.62 -15.38
C VAL A 182 -1.89 -9.48 -14.91
N LEU A 183 -2.82 -9.08 -15.77
CA LEU A 183 -3.80 -8.02 -15.52
C LEU A 183 -5.10 -8.61 -14.97
N TYR A 184 -5.52 -8.12 -13.81
CA TYR A 184 -6.78 -8.52 -13.17
C TYR A 184 -7.41 -7.35 -12.39
N GLY A 185 -8.68 -7.52 -12.03
CA GLY A 185 -9.48 -6.40 -11.52
C GLY A 185 -9.46 -5.21 -12.49
N PRO A 186 -9.34 -3.96 -12.03
CA PRO A 186 -9.30 -2.79 -12.91
C PRO A 186 -8.08 -2.75 -13.85
N GLY A 187 -7.02 -3.52 -13.56
CA GLY A 187 -5.81 -3.55 -14.38
C GLY A 187 -6.08 -4.00 -15.83
N VAL A 188 -7.14 -4.78 -16.05
CA VAL A 188 -7.53 -5.23 -17.41
C VAL A 188 -7.86 -4.05 -18.33
N LEU A 189 -8.34 -2.93 -17.79
CA LEU A 189 -8.66 -1.74 -18.59
C LEU A 189 -7.41 -1.17 -19.28
N MET A 190 -6.20 -1.40 -18.77
CA MET A 190 -4.97 -0.97 -19.43
C MET A 190 -4.80 -1.57 -20.82
N ALA A 191 -5.27 -2.80 -21.01
CA ALA A 191 -5.18 -3.55 -22.26
C ALA A 191 -6.28 -3.23 -23.29
N SER A 192 -7.06 -2.16 -23.09
CA SER A 192 -8.07 -1.72 -24.04
C SER A 192 -7.45 -1.14 -25.32
N ALA A 193 -7.76 -1.72 -26.47
CA ALA A 193 -7.43 -1.22 -27.82
C ALA A 193 -8.31 -0.06 -28.27
N THR A 194 -9.48 0.12 -27.65
CA THR A 194 -10.47 1.14 -28.05
C THR A 194 -10.18 2.52 -27.46
N ARG A 195 -9.03 2.71 -26.80
CA ARG A 195 -8.67 3.98 -26.18
C ARG A 195 -8.36 5.05 -27.22
N GLY A 196 -8.91 6.26 -27.02
CA GLY A 196 -8.63 7.44 -27.84
C GLY A 196 -9.79 8.44 -27.84
N PHE A 197 -9.51 9.70 -28.17
CA PHE A 197 -10.54 10.72 -28.37
C PHE A 197 -10.05 11.80 -29.36
N PRO A 198 -10.88 12.27 -30.31
CA PRO A 198 -12.28 11.87 -30.56
C PRO A 198 -12.41 10.49 -31.23
N THR A 199 -11.32 9.95 -31.76
CA THR A 199 -11.25 8.64 -32.42
C THR A 199 -10.31 7.70 -31.68
N VAL A 200 -10.53 6.39 -31.83
CA VAL A 200 -9.63 5.35 -31.30
C VAL A 200 -8.20 5.59 -31.80
N GLY A 201 -7.22 5.48 -30.91
CA GLY A 201 -5.81 5.72 -31.22
C GLY A 201 -5.40 7.19 -31.28
N SER A 202 -6.30 8.15 -31.05
CA SER A 202 -5.96 9.58 -30.98
C SER A 202 -5.69 10.02 -29.53
N GLU A 203 -4.59 10.73 -29.32
CA GLU A 203 -4.30 11.38 -28.04
C GLU A 203 -5.10 12.68 -27.89
N ALA A 204 -5.83 12.82 -26.78
CA ALA A 204 -6.52 14.07 -26.43
C ALA A 204 -5.59 15.05 -25.71
N PHE A 205 -4.53 14.54 -25.09
CA PHE A 205 -3.48 15.28 -24.41
C PHE A 205 -2.20 14.43 -24.39
N PRO A 206 -1.01 15.03 -24.20
CA PRO A 206 0.25 14.29 -24.19
C PRO A 206 0.26 13.16 -23.14
N GLY A 207 0.51 11.93 -23.58
CA GLY A 207 0.55 10.75 -22.71
C GLY A 207 -0.79 10.06 -22.50
N HIS A 208 -1.85 10.49 -23.19
CA HIS A 208 -3.15 9.81 -23.18
C HIS A 208 -3.03 8.33 -23.56
N LEU A 209 -2.13 7.95 -24.47
CA LEU A 209 -1.92 6.56 -24.90
C LEU A 209 -0.67 5.90 -24.29
N ALA A 210 -0.09 6.49 -23.24
CA ALA A 210 1.15 5.98 -22.62
C ALA A 210 1.06 4.50 -22.22
N TYR A 211 -0.08 4.06 -21.66
CA TYR A 211 -0.30 2.65 -21.31
C TYR A 211 -0.31 1.73 -22.53
N ASN A 212 -1.03 2.10 -23.60
CA ASN A 212 -1.11 1.32 -24.84
C ASN A 212 0.28 1.19 -25.47
N ASN A 213 0.99 2.31 -25.60
CA ASN A 213 2.32 2.36 -26.20
C ASN A 213 3.34 1.54 -25.40
N GLN A 214 3.24 1.59 -24.06
CA GLN A 214 4.14 0.82 -23.19
C GLN A 214 3.85 -0.69 -23.25
N LEU A 215 2.57 -1.11 -23.26
CA LEU A 215 2.19 -2.52 -23.45
C LEU A 215 2.69 -3.06 -24.79
N GLN A 216 2.50 -2.31 -25.87
CA GLN A 216 2.99 -2.69 -27.19
C GLN A 216 4.52 -2.82 -27.21
N THR A 217 5.22 -1.90 -26.57
CA THR A 217 6.69 -1.97 -26.41
C THR A 217 7.11 -3.22 -25.65
N PHE A 218 6.47 -3.51 -24.51
CA PHE A 218 6.73 -4.71 -23.72
C PHE A 218 6.50 -5.99 -24.51
N MET A 219 5.37 -6.10 -25.23
CA MET A 219 5.05 -7.28 -26.05
C MET A 219 6.00 -7.43 -27.24
N LYS A 220 6.37 -6.33 -27.90
CA LYS A 220 7.36 -6.33 -29.00
C LYS A 220 8.73 -6.85 -28.54
N GLU A 221 9.07 -6.64 -27.28
CA GLU A 221 10.32 -7.12 -26.67
C GLU A 221 10.20 -8.56 -26.11
N GLY A 222 9.10 -9.27 -26.38
CA GLY A 222 8.90 -10.67 -25.96
C GLY A 222 8.15 -10.87 -24.66
N GLY A 223 7.69 -9.79 -24.03
CA GLY A 223 6.85 -9.84 -22.85
C GLY A 223 5.47 -10.43 -23.13
N LYS A 224 4.95 -11.24 -22.20
CA LYS A 224 3.64 -11.89 -22.33
C LYS A 224 2.61 -11.12 -21.49
N VAL A 225 1.43 -10.85 -22.04
CA VAL A 225 0.37 -10.13 -21.32
C VAL A 225 -0.88 -11.00 -21.24
N LEU A 226 -1.35 -11.24 -20.03
CA LEU A 226 -2.56 -12.00 -19.72
C LEU A 226 -3.62 -11.07 -19.12
N ALA A 227 -4.89 -11.22 -19.51
CA ALA A 227 -5.98 -10.39 -19.00
C ALA A 227 -7.19 -11.23 -18.53
N CYS A 228 -7.66 -10.98 -17.30
CA CYS A 228 -8.77 -11.72 -16.71
C CYS A 228 -10.11 -11.45 -17.41
N ARG A 229 -10.70 -12.48 -18.04
CA ARG A 229 -12.02 -12.41 -18.70
C ARG A 229 -13.14 -11.94 -17.79
N PHE A 230 -13.18 -12.42 -16.55
CA PHE A 230 -14.25 -12.03 -15.60
C PHE A 230 -14.19 -10.53 -15.30
N ALA A 231 -12.99 -10.01 -15.02
CA ALA A 231 -12.84 -8.58 -14.78
C ALA A 231 -13.21 -7.76 -16.03
N MET A 232 -12.69 -8.16 -17.21
CA MET A 232 -12.99 -7.49 -18.47
C MET A 232 -14.49 -7.42 -18.74
N ALA A 233 -15.15 -8.58 -18.82
CA ALA A 233 -16.53 -8.68 -19.29
C ALA A 233 -17.54 -8.34 -18.19
N ALA A 234 -17.42 -8.95 -17.00
CA ALA A 234 -18.45 -8.86 -15.97
C ALA A 234 -18.38 -7.56 -15.16
N LEU A 235 -17.19 -6.97 -15.00
CA LEU A 235 -17.01 -5.78 -14.16
C LEU A 235 -16.87 -4.49 -14.97
N TYR A 236 -16.23 -4.54 -16.13
CA TYR A 236 -15.90 -3.34 -16.92
C TYR A 236 -16.50 -3.29 -18.32
N GLY A 237 -17.29 -4.30 -18.72
CA GLY A 237 -18.00 -4.32 -19.99
C GLY A 237 -17.09 -4.37 -21.23
N MET A 238 -15.83 -4.80 -21.09
CA MET A 238 -14.85 -4.92 -22.18
C MET A 238 -14.94 -6.31 -22.82
N ARG A 239 -15.13 -6.36 -24.14
CA ARG A 239 -15.15 -7.62 -24.92
C ARG A 239 -13.72 -8.05 -25.26
N GLU A 240 -13.54 -9.32 -25.62
CA GLU A 240 -12.23 -9.79 -26.08
C GLU A 240 -11.75 -9.06 -27.35
N THR A 241 -12.66 -8.64 -28.22
CA THR A 241 -12.34 -7.83 -29.42
C THR A 241 -11.86 -6.43 -29.09
N ASP A 242 -12.07 -5.96 -27.86
CA ASP A 242 -11.64 -4.64 -27.41
C ASP A 242 -10.23 -4.68 -26.79
N LEU A 243 -9.57 -5.85 -26.76
CA LEU A 243 -8.18 -6.01 -26.31
C LEU A 243 -7.17 -5.59 -27.37
N ILE A 244 -6.02 -5.07 -26.90
CA ILE A 244 -4.83 -4.90 -27.75
C ILE A 244 -4.40 -6.27 -28.29
N GLU A 245 -4.12 -6.34 -29.58
CA GLU A 245 -3.62 -7.55 -30.24
C GLU A 245 -2.36 -8.10 -29.53
N GLY A 246 -2.34 -9.42 -29.31
CA GLY A 246 -1.28 -10.10 -28.56
C GLY A 246 -1.56 -10.29 -27.06
N VAL A 247 -2.53 -9.57 -26.49
CA VAL A 247 -2.97 -9.81 -25.11
C VAL A 247 -3.84 -11.07 -25.05
N GLN A 248 -3.49 -12.01 -24.19
CA GLN A 248 -4.20 -13.28 -24.05
C GLN A 248 -5.30 -13.16 -22.95
N PRO A 249 -6.60 -13.24 -23.30
CA PRO A 249 -7.65 -13.35 -22.31
C PRO A 249 -7.59 -14.72 -21.61
N ILE A 250 -7.68 -14.73 -20.28
CA ILE A 250 -7.59 -15.92 -19.43
C ILE A 250 -8.80 -16.06 -18.50
N HIS A 251 -9.09 -17.29 -18.06
CA HIS A 251 -10.18 -17.58 -17.13
C HIS A 251 -9.87 -16.96 -15.75
N PRO A 252 -10.88 -16.54 -14.96
CA PRO A 252 -10.63 -15.99 -13.61
C PRO A 252 -9.85 -16.93 -12.67
N LEU A 253 -10.02 -18.26 -12.82
CA LEU A 253 -9.26 -19.24 -12.04
C LEU A 253 -7.77 -19.24 -12.40
N ASP A 254 -7.43 -18.88 -13.63
CA ASP A 254 -6.04 -18.83 -14.10
C ASP A 254 -5.23 -17.78 -13.35
N ILE A 255 -5.86 -16.79 -12.69
CA ILE A 255 -5.15 -15.81 -11.86
C ILE A 255 -4.48 -16.49 -10.65
N LEU A 256 -5.22 -17.39 -10.00
CA LEU A 256 -4.65 -18.20 -8.91
C LEU A 256 -3.61 -19.17 -9.48
N ASP A 257 -3.91 -19.84 -10.59
CA ASP A 257 -3.01 -20.83 -11.18
C ASP A 257 -1.72 -20.20 -11.72
N CYS A 258 -1.74 -18.96 -12.21
CA CYS A 258 -0.53 -18.19 -12.55
C CYS A 258 0.36 -18.02 -11.31
N THR A 259 -0.22 -17.71 -10.15
CA THR A 259 0.54 -17.55 -8.90
C THR A 259 1.16 -18.87 -8.45
N LEU A 260 0.41 -19.96 -8.55
CA LEU A 260 0.89 -21.30 -8.22
C LEU A 260 1.94 -21.81 -9.21
N THR A 261 1.80 -21.46 -10.48
CA THR A 261 2.76 -21.77 -11.55
C THR A 261 4.06 -21.01 -11.30
N ALA A 262 4.00 -19.70 -11.06
CA ALA A 262 5.16 -18.90 -10.70
C ALA A 262 5.92 -19.48 -9.49
N ARG A 263 5.20 -19.95 -8.47
CA ARG A 263 5.79 -20.66 -7.32
C ARG A 263 6.51 -21.95 -7.73
N ARG A 264 5.89 -22.78 -8.58
CA ARG A 264 6.50 -24.04 -9.05
C ARG A 264 7.73 -23.81 -9.93
N GLU A 265 7.73 -22.71 -10.66
CA GLU A 265 8.84 -22.31 -11.54
C GLU A 265 9.97 -21.58 -10.80
N GLY A 266 9.81 -21.29 -9.51
CA GLY A 266 10.78 -20.48 -8.76
C GLY A 266 10.88 -19.05 -9.30
N ALA A 267 9.85 -18.56 -9.97
CA ALA A 267 9.85 -17.28 -10.65
C ALA A 267 9.85 -16.09 -9.67
N LEU A 268 10.43 -14.98 -10.10
CA LEU A 268 10.25 -13.69 -9.44
C LEU A 268 8.77 -13.30 -9.52
N VAL A 269 8.12 -13.11 -8.36
CA VAL A 269 6.74 -12.62 -8.29
C VAL A 269 6.74 -11.19 -7.77
N MET A 270 6.22 -10.28 -8.59
CA MET A 270 5.96 -8.89 -8.18
C MET A 270 4.46 -8.66 -8.21
N GLN A 271 3.87 -8.22 -7.11
CA GLN A 271 2.45 -7.91 -7.04
C GLN A 271 2.25 -6.43 -6.74
N THR A 272 1.32 -5.80 -7.44
CA THR A 272 0.90 -4.45 -7.12
C THR A 272 -0.61 -4.39 -6.99
N TRP A 273 -1.02 -3.77 -5.88
CA TRP A 273 -2.40 -3.52 -5.54
C TRP A 273 -2.57 -2.04 -5.18
N THR A 274 -3.50 -1.36 -5.86
CA THR A 274 -4.01 -0.06 -5.42
C THR A 274 -5.53 -0.14 -5.27
N LEU A 275 -6.06 0.69 -4.35
CA LEU A 275 -7.49 0.79 -4.01
C LEU A 275 -8.09 2.01 -4.67
#